data_AF-A0A3P7IH69-F1
#
_entry.id   AF-A0A3P7IH69-F1
#
_cell.length_a   1.000
_cell.length_b   1.000
_cell.length_c   1.000
_cell.angle_alpha   90.00
_cell.angle_beta   90.00
_cell.angle_gamma   90.00
#
_symmetry.space_group_name_H-M   'P 1'
#
loop_
_entity.id
_entity.type
_entity.pdbx_description
1 polymer ?
#
loop_
_entity_poly.entity_id
_entity_poly.type
_entity_poly.pdbx_seq_one_letter_code
_entity_poly.pdbx_strand_id
1 'polypeptide(L)'
;MEEYNKIFKEQLERGIIEQVPKMDLPKHSHYLLHHGVIKQSSENLEIRCVFDGSAKLKGSSNINEILYRGPVLLSNLMGILIRCHFPMILITSDYVDNVFHAVTSIEEVMTYYSDSRELFIQAGMNLRTYVSNSPELNDFFITKEKCQITAVQKLLGIHWDISTDELFINIHQTPPEDIT
;
A
#
# COMPACT_ATOMS: atom_id res chain seq x y z
N MET A 1 -6.00 19.99 -19.25
CA MET A 1 -4.61 19.73 -19.68
C MET A 1 -3.60 20.34 -18.70
N GLU A 2 -3.85 21.55 -18.17
CA GLU A 2 -2.99 22.19 -17.16
C GLU A 2 -2.88 21.41 -15.84
N GLU A 3 -4.00 20.92 -15.30
CA GLU A 3 -4.01 20.10 -14.07
C GLU A 3 -3.25 18.77 -14.23
N TYR A 4 -3.32 18.15 -15.42
CA TYR A 4 -2.56 16.94 -15.72
C TYR A 4 -1.05 17.22 -15.81
N ASN A 5 -0.65 18.36 -16.39
CA ASN A 5 0.75 18.78 -16.44
C ASN A 5 1.31 19.10 -15.04
N LYS A 6 0.45 19.55 -14.11
CA LYS A 6 0.84 19.78 -12.71
C LYS A 6 1.43 18.53 -12.07
N ILE A 7 0.89 17.34 -12.39
CA ILE A 7 1.40 16.05 -11.90
C ILE A 7 2.88 15.87 -12.26
N PHE A 8 3.26 16.14 -13.53
CA PHE A 8 4.64 16.00 -13.98
C PHE A 8 5.55 17.07 -13.41
N LYS A 9 5.05 18.31 -13.24
CA LYS A 9 5.82 19.38 -12.58
C LYS A 9 6.13 19.02 -11.13
N GLU A 10 5.14 18.56 -10.37
CA GLU A 10 5.31 18.12 -8.98
C GLU A 10 6.27 16.92 -8.90
N GLN A 11 6.18 15.96 -9.82
CA GLN A 11 7.13 14.84 -9.88
C GLN A 11 8.56 15.30 -10.19
N LEU A 12 8.73 16.25 -11.10
CA LEU A 12 10.03 16.82 -11.45
C LEU A 12 10.63 17.61 -10.27
N GLU A 13 9.82 18.44 -9.61
CA GLU A 13 10.22 19.19 -8.39
C GLU A 13 10.63 18.26 -7.25
N ARG A 14 9.97 17.10 -7.13
CA ARG A 14 10.28 16.06 -6.14
C ARG A 14 11.43 15.15 -6.54
N GLY A 15 12.00 15.32 -7.73
CA GLY A 15 13.09 14.47 -8.26
C GLY A 15 12.65 13.03 -8.57
N ILE A 16 11.36 12.78 -8.76
CA ILE A 16 10.82 11.45 -9.13
C ILE A 16 11.08 11.16 -10.62
N ILE A 17 11.05 12.21 -11.46
CA ILE A 17 11.34 12.14 -12.89
C ILE A 17 12.41 13.18 -13.25
N GLU A 18 13.08 12.97 -14.37
CA GLU A 18 14.06 13.91 -14.92
C GLU A 18 13.85 14.14 -16.42
N GLN A 19 14.38 15.25 -16.95
CA GLN A 19 14.35 15.50 -18.38
C GLN A 19 15.48 14.73 -19.06
N VAL A 20 15.12 13.87 -20.02
CA VAL A 20 16.09 13.13 -20.84
C VAL A 20 16.86 14.12 -21.74
N PRO A 21 18.21 14.17 -21.67
CA PRO A 21 19.01 15.04 -22.54
C PRO A 21 18.82 14.68 -24.02
N LYS A 22 18.60 15.69 -24.88
CA LYS A 22 18.35 15.49 -26.32
C LYS A 22 19.52 14.85 -27.08
N MET A 23 20.75 14.97 -26.56
CA MET A 23 21.97 14.43 -27.20
C MET A 23 22.26 12.97 -26.83
N ASP A 24 21.65 12.45 -25.77
CA ASP A 24 21.98 11.13 -25.20
C ASP A 24 20.84 10.12 -25.34
N LEU A 25 19.93 10.32 -26.30
CA LEU A 25 18.85 9.36 -26.54
C LEU A 25 19.44 8.00 -26.95
N PRO A 26 19.25 6.94 -26.15
CA PRO A 26 19.73 5.63 -26.50
C PRO A 26 19.13 5.17 -27.82
N LYS A 27 19.91 4.43 -28.63
CA LYS A 27 19.44 3.86 -29.91
C LYS A 27 18.13 3.07 -29.78
N HIS A 28 17.88 2.48 -28.61
CA HIS A 28 16.64 1.80 -28.27
C HIS A 28 16.02 2.51 -27.06
N SER A 29 14.93 3.22 -27.28
CA SER A 29 14.17 3.91 -26.24
C SER A 29 12.75 3.37 -26.21
N HIS A 30 12.22 3.13 -25.02
CA HIS A 30 10.84 2.71 -24.81
C HIS A 30 10.08 3.83 -24.11
N TYR A 31 8.86 4.09 -24.58
CA TYR A 31 7.96 5.05 -23.95
C TYR A 31 6.84 4.30 -23.24
N LEU A 32 6.62 4.62 -21.98
CA LEU A 32 5.46 4.13 -21.23
C LEU A 32 4.25 4.97 -21.63
N LEU A 33 3.26 4.33 -22.25
CA LEU A 33 1.99 4.96 -22.55
C LEU A 33 1.34 5.40 -21.22
N HIS A 34 0.79 6.61 -21.18
CA HIS A 34 0.13 7.11 -19.98
C HIS A 34 -1.16 7.85 -20.32
N HIS A 35 -2.12 7.83 -19.39
CA HIS A 35 -3.37 8.58 -19.51
C HIS A 35 -3.83 9.09 -18.14
N GLY A 36 -4.73 10.07 -18.13
CA GLY A 36 -5.36 10.58 -16.92
C GLY A 36 -6.63 9.80 -16.59
N VAL A 37 -6.77 9.36 -15.34
CA VAL A 37 -8.00 8.81 -14.79
C VAL A 37 -8.55 9.80 -13.77
N ILE A 38 -9.83 10.14 -13.90
CA ILE A 38 -10.52 11.03 -12.97
C ILE A 38 -11.19 10.17 -11.90
N LYS A 39 -10.79 10.35 -10.65
CA LYS A 39 -11.48 9.77 -9.50
C LYS A 39 -12.38 10.83 -8.89
N GLN A 40 -13.69 10.54 -8.90
CA GLN A 40 -14.67 11.38 -8.22
C GLN A 40 -14.84 10.85 -6.79
N SER A 41 -14.41 11.65 -5.81
CA SER A 41 -14.83 11.47 -4.42
C SER A 41 -15.99 12.41 -4.12
N SER A 42 -16.71 12.18 -3.03
CA SER A 42 -17.80 13.05 -2.56
C SER A 42 -17.36 14.50 -2.32
N GLU A 43 -16.04 14.76 -2.19
CA GLU A 43 -15.51 16.06 -1.78
C GLU A 43 -14.59 16.70 -2.83
N ASN A 44 -13.96 15.95 -3.73
CA ASN A 44 -13.02 16.47 -4.73
C ASN A 44 -12.92 15.60 -6.01
N LEU A 45 -12.59 16.26 -7.13
CA LEU A 45 -12.15 15.63 -8.37
C LEU A 45 -10.62 15.51 -8.37
N GLU A 46 -10.10 14.29 -8.33
CA GLU A 46 -8.65 14.02 -8.34
C GLU A 46 -8.26 13.37 -9.67
N ILE A 47 -7.30 13.96 -10.40
CA ILE A 47 -6.73 13.36 -11.61
C ILE A 47 -5.50 12.55 -11.23
N ARG A 48 -5.46 11.27 -11.62
CA ARG A 48 -4.31 10.38 -11.47
C ARG A 48 -3.70 10.04 -12.82
N CYS A 49 -2.37 10.10 -12.94
CA CYS A 49 -1.66 9.61 -14.10
C CYS A 49 -1.47 8.10 -13.98
N VAL A 50 -1.95 7.33 -14.96
CA VAL A 50 -1.80 5.88 -15.02
C VAL A 50 -0.87 5.55 -16.18
N PHE A 51 0.20 4.81 -15.88
CA PHE A 51 1.11 4.25 -16.87
C PHE A 51 0.66 2.84 -17.27
N ASP A 52 0.47 2.62 -18.57
CA ASP A 52 0.12 1.32 -19.12
C ASP A 52 1.39 0.52 -19.45
N GLY A 53 1.81 -0.31 -18.49
CA GLY A 53 2.93 -1.24 -18.67
C GLY A 53 2.61 -2.45 -19.57
N SER A 54 1.35 -2.64 -19.98
CA SER A 54 0.96 -3.75 -20.84
C SER A 54 0.98 -3.39 -22.33
N ALA A 55 1.00 -2.09 -22.65
CA ALA A 55 1.06 -1.58 -24.01
C ALA A 55 2.29 -2.13 -24.76
N LYS A 56 2.05 -2.72 -25.93
CA LYS A 56 3.09 -3.24 -26.82
C LYS A 56 2.76 -3.05 -28.28
N LEU A 57 3.80 -2.91 -29.09
CA LEU A 57 3.68 -3.00 -30.54
C LEU A 57 3.53 -4.48 -30.93
N LYS A 58 2.89 -4.73 -32.08
CA LYS A 58 2.70 -6.08 -32.58
C LYS A 58 4.07 -6.74 -32.80
N GLY A 59 4.35 -7.82 -32.07
CA GLY A 59 5.61 -8.56 -32.14
C GLY A 59 6.70 -8.10 -31.17
N SER A 60 6.46 -7.10 -30.32
CA SER A 60 7.36 -6.74 -29.21
C SER A 60 6.87 -7.28 -27.86
N SER A 61 7.76 -7.42 -26.89
CA SER A 61 7.38 -7.67 -25.48
C SER A 61 7.01 -6.35 -24.78
N ASN A 62 6.17 -6.41 -23.73
CA ASN A 62 5.87 -5.24 -22.88
C ASN A 62 6.77 -5.21 -21.63
N ILE A 63 6.72 -4.13 -20.86
CA ILE A 63 7.60 -3.96 -19.69
C ILE A 63 7.32 -5.02 -18.62
N ASN A 64 6.04 -5.41 -18.43
CA ASN A 64 5.65 -6.42 -17.45
C ASN A 64 6.16 -7.83 -17.79
N GLU A 65 6.39 -8.13 -19.07
CA GLU A 65 6.96 -9.39 -19.55
C GLU A 65 8.50 -9.44 -19.39
N ILE A 66 9.17 -8.28 -19.43
CA ILE A 66 10.65 -8.20 -19.39
C ILE A 66 11.16 -8.01 -17.96
N LEU A 67 10.39 -7.34 -17.09
CA LEU A 67 10.77 -7.11 -15.71
C LEU A 67 10.72 -8.40 -14.89
N TYR A 68 11.78 -8.65 -14.13
CA TYR A 68 11.79 -9.73 -13.14
C TYR A 68 10.80 -9.41 -12.03
N ARG A 69 9.77 -10.24 -11.88
CA ARG A 69 8.67 -10.04 -10.92
C ARG A 69 9.11 -10.08 -9.45
N GLY A 70 10.26 -10.67 -9.14
CA GLY A 70 10.67 -10.92 -7.77
C GLY A 70 9.81 -11.97 -7.05
N PRO A 71 10.22 -12.39 -5.85
CA PRO A 71 9.37 -13.22 -4.99
C PRO A 71 8.16 -12.42 -4.49
N VAL A 72 7.05 -13.11 -4.26
CA VAL A 72 5.87 -12.50 -3.62
C VAL A 72 6.17 -12.31 -2.13
N LEU A 73 6.26 -11.06 -1.69
CA LEU A 73 6.51 -10.70 -0.29
C LEU A 73 5.22 -10.53 0.54
N LEU A 74 4.05 -10.61 -0.11
CA LEU A 74 2.77 -10.57 0.58
C LEU A 74 2.64 -11.76 1.52
N SER A 75 2.43 -11.47 2.80
CA SER A 75 2.15 -12.47 3.80
C SER A 75 0.88 -13.23 3.42
N ASN A 76 0.95 -14.56 3.36
CA ASN A 76 -0.23 -15.39 3.13
C ASN A 76 -1.28 -15.08 4.20
N LEU A 77 -2.49 -14.68 3.77
CA LEU A 77 -3.61 -14.34 4.65
C LEU A 77 -3.88 -15.47 5.66
N MET A 78 -3.87 -16.73 5.22
CA MET A 78 -4.03 -17.88 6.12
C MET A 78 -2.91 -17.96 7.16
N GLY A 79 -1.67 -17.66 6.76
CA GLY A 79 -0.54 -17.60 7.68
C GLY A 79 -0.68 -16.49 8.72
N ILE A 80 -1.25 -15.33 8.33
CA ILE A 80 -1.58 -14.25 9.27
C ILE A 80 -2.63 -14.73 10.25
N LEU A 81 -3.75 -15.28 9.78
CA LEU A 81 -4.84 -15.77 10.63
C LEU A 81 -4.37 -16.81 11.65
N ILE A 82 -3.52 -17.75 11.23
CA ILE A 82 -2.95 -18.77 12.15
C ILE A 82 -2.04 -18.11 13.20
N ARG A 83 -1.20 -17.15 12.81
CA ARG A 83 -0.31 -16.45 13.76
C ARG A 83 -1.08 -15.56 14.72
N CYS A 84 -2.25 -15.06 14.34
CA CYS A 84 -3.11 -14.24 15.21
C CYS A 84 -3.89 -15.07 16.24
N HIS A 85 -3.92 -16.40 16.13
CA HIS A 85 -4.75 -17.25 16.98
C HIS A 85 -4.23 -17.44 18.43
N PHE A 86 -2.94 -17.17 18.67
CA PHE A 86 -2.26 -17.42 19.95
C PHE A 86 -1.75 -16.20 20.73
N PRO A 87 -1.32 -15.09 20.10
CA PRO A 87 -0.82 -13.92 20.83
C PRO A 87 -1.96 -13.05 21.37
N MET A 88 -1.66 -12.29 22.43
CA MET A 88 -2.63 -11.40 23.08
C MET A 88 -2.74 -10.04 22.40
N ILE A 89 -1.69 -9.60 21.70
CA ILE A 89 -1.63 -8.26 21.12
C ILE A 89 -1.26 -8.37 19.64
N LEU A 90 -2.12 -7.82 18.79
CA LEU A 90 -1.86 -7.65 17.38
C LEU A 90 -1.44 -6.20 17.13
N ILE A 91 -0.41 -6.00 16.33
CA ILE A 91 -0.01 -4.69 15.82
C ILE A 91 0.13 -4.72 14.30
N THR A 92 -0.39 -3.68 13.67
CA THR A 92 -0.26 -3.45 12.23
C THR A 92 0.41 -2.13 11.95
N SER A 93 1.22 -2.06 10.90
CA SER A 93 1.85 -0.81 10.44
C SER A 93 1.72 -0.63 8.92
N ASP A 94 1.48 0.60 8.47
CA ASP A 94 1.14 0.87 7.07
C ASP A 94 2.30 1.50 6.27
N TYR A 95 2.76 0.80 5.23
CA TYR A 95 3.56 1.33 4.12
C TYR A 95 3.33 0.54 2.83
N VAL A 96 2.71 1.17 1.83
CA VAL A 96 2.24 0.56 0.56
C VAL A 96 1.16 -0.51 0.79
N ASP A 97 1.34 -1.41 1.74
CA ASP A 97 0.40 -2.37 2.33
C ASP A 97 0.54 -2.41 3.87
N ASN A 98 -0.35 -3.14 4.56
CA ASN A 98 -0.28 -3.36 6.01
C ASN A 98 0.73 -4.49 6.34
N VAL A 99 1.60 -4.26 7.32
CA VAL A 99 2.50 -5.27 7.90
C VAL A 99 1.92 -5.78 9.21
N PHE A 100 2.07 -7.09 9.46
CA PHE A 100 1.56 -7.79 10.63
C PHE A 100 2.64 -8.21 11.59
N HIS A 101 2.44 -7.88 12.86
CA HIS A 101 3.21 -8.46 13.94
C HIS A 101 2.31 -8.82 15.11
N ALA A 102 2.46 -10.03 15.61
CA ALA A 102 1.61 -10.59 16.63
C ALA A 102 2.52 -10.97 17.80
N VAL A 103 2.27 -10.36 18.95
CA VAL A 103 3.19 -10.33 20.09
C VAL A 103 2.47 -10.61 21.40
N THR A 104 3.24 -10.96 22.42
CA THR A 104 2.68 -11.42 23.70
C THR A 104 2.76 -10.35 24.79
N SER A 105 3.52 -9.28 24.58
CA SER A 105 3.70 -8.21 25.56
C SER A 105 3.74 -6.82 24.92
N ILE A 106 3.41 -5.81 25.73
CA ILE A 106 3.53 -4.39 25.34
C ILE A 106 5.00 -4.01 25.08
N GLU A 107 5.95 -4.60 25.80
CA GLU A 107 7.38 -4.36 25.59
C GLU A 107 7.82 -4.76 24.18
N GLU A 108 7.41 -5.94 23.72
CA GLU A 108 7.66 -6.41 22.34
C GLU A 108 7.05 -5.47 21.30
N VAL A 109 5.85 -4.93 21.55
CA VAL A 109 5.23 -3.93 20.68
C VAL A 109 6.10 -2.68 20.56
N MET A 110 6.61 -2.18 21.68
CA MET A 110 7.40 -0.96 21.71
C MET A 110 8.76 -1.14 21.02
N THR A 111 9.38 -2.30 21.18
CA THR A 111 10.59 -2.68 20.43
C THR A 111 10.30 -2.72 18.93
N TYR A 112 9.25 -3.43 18.51
CA TYR A 112 8.85 -3.49 17.10
C TYR A 112 8.59 -2.10 16.52
N TYR A 113 7.86 -1.26 17.24
CA TYR A 113 7.57 0.12 16.84
C TYR A 113 8.86 0.93 16.64
N SER A 114 9.80 0.87 17.59
CA SER A 114 11.07 1.60 17.49
C SER A 114 11.91 1.13 16.30
N ASP A 115 12.11 -0.18 16.19
CA ASP A 115 12.99 -0.79 15.17
C ASP A 115 12.42 -0.58 13.77
N SER A 116 11.11 -0.77 13.59
CA SER A 116 10.45 -0.58 12.30
C SER A 116 10.48 0.88 11.86
N ARG A 117 10.30 1.85 12.78
CA ARG A 117 10.45 3.28 12.46
C ARG A 117 11.85 3.60 11.97
N GLU A 118 12.86 3.21 12.72
CA GLU A 118 14.25 3.50 12.37
C GLU A 118 14.61 2.89 11.01
N LEU A 119 14.29 1.60 10.81
CA LEU A 119 14.59 0.89 9.58
C LEU A 119 13.95 1.53 8.35
N PHE A 120 12.67 1.91 8.44
CA PHE A 120 11.97 2.52 7.31
C PHE A 120 12.49 3.94 7.02
N ILE A 121 12.80 4.73 8.05
CA ILE A 121 13.41 6.05 7.88
C ILE A 121 14.75 5.95 7.16
N GLN A 122 15.61 4.99 7.56
CA GLN A 122 16.89 4.74 6.91
C GLN A 122 16.71 4.33 5.44
N ALA A 123 15.63 3.62 5.11
CA ALA A 123 15.28 3.25 3.75
C ALA A 123 14.62 4.39 2.94
N GLY A 124 14.50 5.61 3.49
CA GLY A 124 13.79 6.73 2.84
C GLY A 124 12.28 6.52 2.74
N MET A 125 11.73 5.61 3.55
CA MET A 125 10.32 5.26 3.60
C MET A 125 9.69 5.82 4.88
N ASN A 126 8.39 6.11 4.84
CA ASN A 126 7.67 6.61 6.01
C ASN A 126 6.48 5.71 6.33
N LEU A 127 6.58 4.99 7.44
CA LEU A 127 5.44 4.28 8.04
C LEU A 127 4.40 5.30 8.49
N ARG A 128 3.16 5.14 8.02
CA ARG A 128 2.13 6.17 8.15
C ARG A 128 1.27 6.02 9.40
N THR A 129 1.04 4.79 9.83
CA THR A 129 0.08 4.49 10.89
C THR A 129 0.47 3.20 11.58
N TYR A 130 0.21 3.15 12.90
CA TYR A 130 0.24 1.93 13.71
C TYR A 130 -1.11 1.75 14.35
N VAL A 131 -1.58 0.51 14.41
CA VAL A 131 -2.85 0.15 15.05
C VAL A 131 -2.71 -1.15 15.81
N SER A 132 -3.39 -1.28 16.96
CA SER A 132 -3.42 -2.48 17.78
C SER A 132 -4.82 -2.80 18.32
N ASN A 133 -5.06 -4.04 18.78
CA ASN A 133 -6.22 -4.40 19.60
C ASN A 133 -6.14 -3.89 21.06
N SER A 134 -5.01 -3.29 21.47
CA SER A 134 -4.87 -2.68 22.79
C SER A 134 -5.22 -1.18 22.77
N PRO A 135 -6.23 -0.73 23.54
CA PRO A 135 -6.56 0.69 23.65
C PRO A 135 -5.40 1.55 24.15
N GLU A 136 -4.64 1.04 25.13
CA GLU A 136 -3.48 1.75 25.71
C GLU A 136 -2.39 2.03 24.67
N LEU A 137 -2.14 1.07 23.78
CA LEU A 137 -1.19 1.22 22.68
C LEU A 137 -1.71 2.17 21.59
N ASN A 138 -3.00 2.12 21.30
CA ASN A 138 -3.61 3.04 20.33
C ASN A 138 -3.55 4.49 20.82
N ASP A 139 -3.79 4.75 22.10
CA ASP A 139 -3.63 6.09 22.70
C ASP A 139 -2.19 6.60 22.55
N PHE A 140 -1.21 5.71 22.75
CA PHE A 140 0.20 6.02 22.50
C PHE A 140 0.46 6.36 21.01
N PHE A 141 -0.03 5.56 20.06
CA PHE A 141 0.17 5.81 18.63
C PHE A 141 -0.50 7.09 18.14
N ILE A 142 -1.73 7.38 18.60
CA ILE A 142 -2.45 8.61 18.28
C ILE A 142 -1.65 9.82 18.78
N THR A 143 -1.16 9.77 20.01
CA THR A 143 -0.40 10.87 20.62
C THR A 143 0.93 11.09 19.91
N LYS A 144 1.64 10.02 19.57
CA LYS A 144 3.01 10.09 19.03
C LYS A 144 3.03 10.41 17.54
N GLU A 145 2.18 9.75 16.75
CA GLU A 145 2.15 9.84 15.30
C GLU A 145 1.10 10.82 14.76
N LYS A 146 0.27 11.41 15.65
CA LYS A 146 -0.81 12.33 15.28
C LYS A 146 -1.77 11.73 14.24
N CYS A 147 -1.97 10.42 14.31
CA CYS A 147 -2.83 9.68 13.40
C CYS A 147 -4.24 9.52 13.98
N GLN A 148 -5.22 9.27 13.11
CA GLN A 148 -6.56 8.86 13.52
C GLN A 148 -6.69 7.35 13.33
N ILE A 149 -7.14 6.66 14.38
CA ILE A 149 -7.38 5.22 14.36
C ILE A 149 -8.89 5.00 14.42
N THR A 150 -9.43 4.29 13.43
CA THR A 150 -10.84 3.86 13.41
C THR A 150 -10.96 2.48 14.06
N ALA A 151 -12.14 2.14 14.60
CA ALA A 151 -12.36 0.82 15.19
C ALA A 151 -12.17 -0.32 14.17
N VAL A 152 -12.67 -0.11 12.94
CA VAL A 152 -12.53 -1.07 11.86
C VAL A 152 -11.36 -0.67 10.96
N GLN A 153 -10.42 -1.60 10.78
CA GLN A 153 -9.27 -1.50 9.89
C GLN A 153 -9.46 -2.38 8.66
N LYS A 154 -9.21 -1.84 7.46
CA LYS A 154 -9.16 -2.64 6.24
C LYS A 154 -7.77 -3.23 6.08
N LEU A 155 -7.74 -4.51 5.72
CA LEU A 155 -6.53 -5.28 5.80
C LEU A 155 -6.45 -6.39 4.76
N LEU A 156 -5.57 -6.25 3.77
CA LEU A 156 -5.34 -7.27 2.74
C LEU A 156 -6.64 -7.84 2.13
N GLY A 157 -7.72 -7.04 2.08
CA GLY A 157 -9.05 -7.42 1.58
C GLY A 157 -10.07 -7.86 2.64
N ILE A 158 -9.68 -8.08 3.88
CA ILE A 158 -10.57 -8.36 5.03
C ILE A 158 -10.71 -7.14 5.94
N HIS A 159 -11.60 -7.20 6.93
CA HIS A 159 -11.74 -6.15 7.95
C HIS A 159 -11.39 -6.70 9.32
N TRP A 160 -10.78 -5.88 10.16
CA TRP A 160 -10.44 -6.19 11.54
C TRP A 160 -11.06 -5.13 12.45
N ASP A 161 -11.90 -5.54 13.40
CA ASP A 161 -12.36 -4.68 14.48
C ASP A 161 -11.39 -4.80 15.65
N ILE A 162 -10.67 -3.72 15.90
CA ILE A 162 -9.61 -3.68 16.93
C ILE A 162 -10.19 -3.58 18.35
N SER A 163 -11.47 -3.24 18.48
CA SER A 163 -12.13 -3.10 19.78
C SER A 163 -12.67 -4.43 20.29
N THR A 164 -13.16 -5.28 19.38
CA THR A 164 -13.63 -6.64 19.69
C THR A 164 -12.58 -7.71 19.39
N ASP A 165 -11.51 -7.35 18.69
CA ASP A 165 -10.50 -8.25 18.15
C ASP A 165 -11.07 -9.31 17.20
N GLU A 166 -12.00 -8.90 16.34
CA GLU A 166 -12.71 -9.79 15.41
C GLU A 166 -12.34 -9.50 13.95
N LEU A 167 -12.19 -10.57 13.16
CA LEU A 167 -11.87 -10.49 11.73
C LEU A 167 -13.09 -10.85 10.88
N PHE A 168 -13.42 -10.00 9.92
CA PHE A 168 -14.55 -10.16 9.00
C PHE A 168 -14.06 -10.52 7.60
N ILE A 169 -14.55 -11.66 7.09
CA ILE A 169 -14.29 -12.13 5.73
C ILE A 169 -15.59 -12.04 4.94
N ASN A 170 -15.59 -11.23 3.89
CA ASN A 170 -16.73 -11.18 2.97
C ASN A 170 -16.67 -12.39 2.04
N ILE A 171 -17.62 -13.30 2.18
CA ILE A 171 -17.81 -14.42 1.25
C ILE A 171 -18.68 -13.91 0.11
N HIS A 172 -18.15 -13.89 -1.11
CA HIS A 172 -18.94 -13.55 -2.29
C HIS A 172 -20.09 -14.55 -2.44
N GLN A 173 -21.31 -14.04 -2.62
CA GLN A 173 -22.46 -14.87 -2.96
C GLN A 173 -22.23 -15.50 -4.33
N THR A 174 -22.59 -16.78 -4.48
CA THR A 174 -22.67 -17.41 -5.79
C THR A 174 -23.59 -16.59 -6.71
N PRO A 175 -23.19 -16.32 -7.97
CA PRO A 175 -24.09 -15.71 -8.92
C PRO A 175 -25.41 -16.51 -9.01
N PRO A 176 -26.55 -15.85 -9.25
CA PRO A 176 -27.81 -16.55 -9.48
C PRO A 176 -27.66 -17.59 -10.61
N GLU A 177 -28.29 -18.77 -10.44
CA GLU A 177 -28.20 -19.88 -11.40
C GLU A 177 -28.71 -19.51 -12.81
N ASP A 178 -29.45 -18.41 -12.95
CA ASP A 178 -30.04 -17.93 -14.21
C ASP A 178 -29.05 -17.26 -15.19
N ILE A 179 -27.75 -17.32 -14.92
CA ILE A 179 -26.69 -16.84 -15.84
C ILE A 179 -25.78 -18.01 -16.21
N THR A 180 -26.32 -19.01 -16.92
CA THR A 180 -25.55 -19.98 -17.72
C THR A 180 -26.11 -20.10 -19.12
#